data_AF-A0A9E4RZ03-F1
#
_entry.id   AF-A0A9E4RZ03-F1
#
_cell.length_a   1.000
_cell.length_b   1.000
_cell.length_c   1.000
_cell.angle_alpha   90.00
_cell.angle_beta   90.00
_cell.angle_gamma   90.00
#
_symmetry.space_group_name_H-M   'P 1'
#
loop_
_entity.id
_entity.type
_entity.pdbx_description
1 polymer ?
#
loop_
_entity_poly.entity_id
_entity_poly.type
_entity_poly.pdbx_seq_one_letter_code
_entity_poly.pdbx_strand_id
1 'polypeptide(L)' 'PAVASTVKGEIDELRKGRDQRALSRALEELKSVANEGGNLMPPTLEAIKSLATVGEVSGALRQVFGEWRAPNIQ' A
#
# COMPACT_ATOMS: atom_id res chain seq x y z
N PRO A 1 15.43 -0.86 20.24
CA PRO A 1 14.73 -2.10 19.85
C PRO A 1 13.28 -2.26 20.35
N ALA A 2 12.80 -1.47 21.33
CA ALA A 2 11.42 -1.58 21.85
C ALA A 2 10.33 -0.96 20.95
N VAL A 3 10.65 0.09 20.18
CA VAL A 3 9.67 0.80 19.33
C VAL A 3 9.15 -0.08 18.19
N ALA A 4 10.03 -0.90 17.59
CA ALA A 4 9.67 -1.78 16.48
C ALA A 4 8.64 -2.85 16.87
N SER A 5 8.73 -3.39 18.08
CA SER A 5 7.77 -4.36 18.60
C SER A 5 6.40 -3.74 18.88
N THR A 6 6.36 -2.51 19.38
CA THR A 6 5.09 -1.79 19.65
C THR A 6 4.33 -1.51 18.36
N VAL A 7 5.00 -0.91 17.37
CA VAL A 7 4.37 -0.56 16.08
C VAL A 7 3.86 -1.80 15.33
N LYS A 8 4.57 -2.93 15.44
CA LYS A 8 4.12 -4.20 14.86
C LYS A 8 2.79 -4.67 15.47
N GLY A 9 2.66 -4.59 16.78
CA GLY A 9 1.41 -4.94 17.48
C GLY A 9 0.25 -4.02 17.09
N GLU A 10 0.49 -2.72 16.96
CA GLU A 10 -0.53 -1.74 16.53
C GLU A 10 -1.05 -2.03 15.12
N ILE A 11 -0.17 -2.42 14.19
CA ILE A 11 -0.57 -2.79 12.83
C ILE A 11 -1.38 -4.09 12.82
N ASP A 12 -0.99 -5.08 13.63
CA ASP A 12 -1.70 -6.36 13.69
C ASP A 12 -3.11 -6.21 14.29
N GLU A 13 -3.30 -5.32 15.28
CA GLU A 13 -4.63 -4.98 15.79
C GLU A 13 -5.47 -4.20 14.76
N LEU A 14 -4.86 -3.24 14.06
CA LEU A 14 -5.52 -2.50 12.98
C LEU A 14 -6.03 -3.43 11.86
N ARG A 15 -5.27 -4.48 11.55
CA ARG A 15 -5.65 -5.49 10.54
C ARG A 15 -6.84 -6.34 10.96
N LYS A 16 -7.07 -6.56 12.26
CA LYS A 16 -8.19 -7.40 12.75
C LYS A 16 -9.55 -6.72 12.63
N GLY A 17 -9.59 -5.38 12.70
CA GLY A 17 -10.83 -4.61 12.73
C GLY A 17 -11.27 -3.99 11.40
N ARG A 18 -10.48 -4.11 10.33
CA ARG A 18 -10.74 -3.45 9.05
C ARG A 18 -11.54 -4.31 8.07
N ASP A 19 -12.23 -3.65 7.14
CA ASP A 19 -12.86 -4.33 6.00
C ASP A 19 -11.80 -4.77 4.98
N GLN A 20 -11.42 -6.03 5.07
CA GLN A 20 -10.42 -6.63 4.19
C GLN A 20 -10.88 -6.69 2.73
N ARG A 21 -12.19 -6.74 2.45
CA ARG A 21 -12.71 -6.78 1.07
C ARG A 21 -12.64 -5.39 0.43
N ALA A 22 -13.06 -4.36 1.17
CA ALA A 22 -12.95 -2.97 0.73
C ALA A 22 -11.49 -2.61 0.42
N LEU A 23 -10.57 -2.99 1.31
CA LEU A 23 -9.14 -2.79 1.10
C LEU A 23 -8.63 -3.51 -0.16
N SER A 24 -8.98 -4.78 -0.34
CA SER A 24 -8.49 -5.56 -1.48
C SER A 24 -8.97 -4.96 -2.80
N ARG A 25 -10.23 -4.53 -2.86
CA ARG A 25 -10.79 -3.83 -4.03
C ARG A 25 -10.07 -2.53 -4.32
N ALA A 26 -9.85 -1.69 -3.30
CA ALA A 26 -9.17 -0.41 -3.47
C ALA A 26 -7.71 -0.58 -3.95
N LEU A 27 -7.01 -1.62 -3.45
CA LEU A 27 -5.65 -1.93 -3.90
C LEU A 27 -5.60 -2.51 -5.33
N GLU A 28 -6.61 -3.28 -5.74
CA GLU A 28 -6.74 -3.75 -7.12
C GLU A 28 -7.01 -2.59 -8.08
N GLU A 29 -7.91 -1.68 -7.72
CA GLU A 29 -8.20 -0.47 -8.51
C GLU A 29 -6.96 0.42 -8.61
N LEU A 30 -6.23 0.60 -7.52
CA LEU A 30 -4.95 1.32 -7.52
C LEU A 30 -3.95 0.70 -8.51
N LYS A 31 -3.86 -0.62 -8.57
CA LYS A 31 -2.98 -1.31 -9.54
C LYS A 31 -3.47 -1.15 -10.98
N SER A 32 -4.78 -1.20 -11.23
CA SER A 32 -5.33 -1.00 -12.58
C SER A 32 -5.00 0.41 -13.08
N VAL A 33 -5.31 1.42 -12.27
CA VAL A 33 -5.06 2.83 -12.61
C VAL A 33 -3.55 3.10 -12.77
N ALA A 34 -2.71 2.47 -11.96
CA ALA A 34 -1.25 2.56 -12.11
C ALA A 34 -0.74 1.94 -13.42
N ASN A 35 -1.33 0.83 -13.88
CA ASN A 35 -0.97 0.22 -15.17
C ASN A 35 -1.44 1.09 -16.35
N GLU A 36 -2.59 1.72 -16.23
CA GLU A 36 -3.19 2.56 -17.28
C GLU A 36 -2.58 3.98 -17.33
N GLY A 37 -1.73 4.35 -16.37
CA GLY A 37 -1.15 5.68 -16.27
C GLY A 37 -2.15 6.77 -15.84
N GLY A 38 -3.23 6.38 -15.16
CA GLY A 38 -4.26 7.29 -14.67
C GLY A 38 -3.91 7.99 -13.36
N ASN A 39 -4.85 8.78 -12.84
CA ASN A 39 -4.64 9.50 -11.59
C ASN A 39 -4.72 8.55 -10.38
N LEU A 40 -3.60 8.41 -9.66
CA LEU A 40 -3.49 7.52 -8.50
C LEU A 40 -4.16 8.04 -7.22
N MET A 41 -4.49 9.34 -7.15
CA MET A 41 -5.03 9.95 -5.93
C MET A 41 -6.40 9.38 -5.51
N PRO A 42 -7.40 9.24 -6.40
CA PRO A 42 -8.68 8.64 -6.04
C PRO A 42 -8.57 7.22 -5.45
N PRO A 43 -7.90 6.24 -6.08
CA PRO A 43 -7.80 4.89 -5.50
C PRO A 43 -6.92 4.85 -4.25
N THR A 44 -5.91 5.72 -4.14
CA THR A 44 -5.12 5.84 -2.90
C THR A 44 -5.98 6.32 -1.73
N LEU A 45 -6.89 7.27 -1.97
CA LEU A 45 -7.79 7.77 -0.93
C LEU A 45 -8.74 6.67 -0.45
N GLU A 46 -9.28 5.86 -1.36
CA GLU A 46 -10.14 4.72 -1.01
C GLU A 46 -9.39 3.63 -0.22
N ALA A 47 -8.12 3.38 -0.56
CA ALA A 47 -7.27 2.49 0.21
C ALA A 47 -7.07 3.02 1.64
N ILE A 48 -6.76 4.31 1.80
CA ILE A 48 -6.57 4.94 3.12
C ILE A 48 -7.86 4.91 3.94
N LYS A 49 -9.03 5.19 3.34
CA LYS A 49 -10.34 5.07 4.00
C LYS A 49 -10.62 3.63 4.47
N SER A 50 -10.09 2.64 3.76
CA SER A 50 -10.17 1.22 4.13
C SER A 50 -9.09 0.79 5.14
N LEU A 51 -8.41 1.74 5.79
CA LEU A 51 -7.33 1.50 6.74
C LEU A 51 -6.16 0.72 6.12
N ALA A 52 -5.79 1.06 4.87
CA ALA A 52 -4.56 0.59 4.27
C ALA A 52 -3.35 1.17 5.01
N THR A 53 -2.34 0.34 5.21
CA THR A 53 -1.03 0.78 5.68
C THR A 53 -0.22 1.34 4.51
N VAL A 54 0.74 2.22 4.82
CA VAL A 54 1.70 2.76 3.82
C VAL A 54 2.46 1.62 3.12
N GLY A 55 2.78 0.55 3.83
CA GLY A 55 3.45 -0.63 3.26
C GLY A 55 2.59 -1.37 2.24
N GLU A 56 1.27 -1.45 2.44
CA GLU A 56 0.35 -2.11 1.51
C GLU A 56 0.15 -1.30 0.23
N VAL A 57 -0.03 0.02 0.35
CA VAL A 57 -0.12 0.93 -0.81
C VAL A 57 1.18 0.91 -1.59
N SER A 58 2.33 1.06 -0.91
CA SER A 58 3.65 1.00 -1.54
C SER A 58 3.91 -0.36 -2.19
N GLY A 59 3.50 -1.45 -1.55
CA GLY A 59 3.62 -2.80 -2.08
C GLY A 59 2.80 -2.99 -3.35
N ALA A 60 1.57 -2.47 -3.40
CA ALA A 60 0.74 -2.50 -4.59
C ALA A 60 1.38 -1.73 -5.76
N LEU A 61 1.93 -0.53 -5.49
CA LEU A 61 2.62 0.26 -6.50
C LEU A 61 3.93 -0.38 -6.98
N ARG A 62 4.69 -1.04 -6.09
CA ARG A 62 5.89 -1.81 -6.48
C ARG A 62 5.59 -2.98 -7.40
N GLN A 63 4.40 -3.59 -7.30
CA GLN A 63 4.03 -4.66 -8.23
C GLN A 63 3.82 -4.15 -9.66
N VAL A 64 3.48 -2.87 -9.82
CA VAL A 64 3.26 -2.24 -11.13
C VAL A 64 4.53 -1.57 -11.65
N PHE A 65 5.16 -0.73 -10.84
CA PHE A 65 6.31 0.09 -11.25
C PHE A 65 7.68 -0.57 -10.97
N GLY A 66 7.71 -1.63 -10.17
CA GLY A 66 8.96 -2.20 -9.66
C GLY A 66 9.59 -1.36 -8.54
N GLU A 67 10.84 -1.68 -8.22
CA GLU A 67 11.66 -0.91 -7.29
C GLU A 67 12.76 -0.18 -8.04
N TRP A 68 12.92 1.11 -7.77
CA TRP A 68 14.02 1.87 -8.33
C TRP A 68 15.35 1.37 -7.76
N ARG A 69 16.33 1.15 -8.65
CA ARG A 69 17.70 0.79 -8.30
C ARG A 69 18.64 1.89 -8.81
N ALA A 70 19.53 2.36 -7.93
CA ALA A 70 20.53 3.34 -8.31
C ALA A 70 21.37 2.80 -9.49
N PRO A 71 21.59 3.59 -10.55
CA PRO A 71 22.46 3.17 -11.64
C PRO A 71 23.88 3.03 -11.10
N ASN A 72 24.52 1.90 -11.37
CA ASN A 72 25.94 1.73 -11.10
C ASN A 72 26.72 2.62 -12.09
N ILE A 73 27.06 3.82 -11.65
CA ILE A 73 28.06 4.65 -12.29
C ILE A 73 29.43 4.12 -11.88
N GLN A 74 30.06 3.34 -12.76
CA GLN A 74 31.48 2.98 -12.68
C GLN A 74 32.35 4.07 -13.28
#